data_AF-A0AA88YBH2-F1
#
_entry.id   AF-A0AA88YBH2-F1
#
_cell.length_a   1.000
_cell.length_b   1.000
_cell.length_c   1.000
_cell.angle_alpha   90.00
_cell.angle_beta   90.00
_cell.angle_gamma   90.00
#
_symmetry.space_group_name_H-M   'P 1'
#
loop_
_entity.id
_entity.type
_entity.pdbx_description
1 polymer ?
#
loop_
_entity_poly.entity_id
_entity_poly.type
_entity_poly.pdbx_seq_one_letter_code
_entity_poly.pdbx_strand_id
1 'polypeptide(L)'
;MEGRLSPETWNHFSTNGSLTNNHLEGWHNKLKKRVGASHPHIFKLINIFQKEQAASEVKMVQYTSDGTRRKKSKKYRDVDEKLSNLKADLLARRKTCVEYSDAASYLLKL
;
A
#
# COMPACT_ATOMS: atom_id res chain seq x y z
N MET A 1 21.74 26.04 16.53
CA MET A 1 20.90 26.19 15.32
C MET A 1 20.58 24.80 14.76
N GLU A 2 19.72 24.02 15.41
CA GLU A 2 19.29 22.69 14.93
C GLU A 2 17.80 22.72 14.57
N GLY A 3 17.48 23.48 13.53
CA GLY A 3 16.15 23.48 12.88
C GLY A 3 16.06 22.46 11.75
N ARG A 4 16.77 21.33 11.84
CA ARG A 4 16.88 20.35 10.75
C ARG A 4 15.89 19.20 11.00
N LEU A 5 14.68 19.34 10.43
CA LEU A 5 13.75 18.26 10.05
C LEU A 5 13.87 16.97 10.90
N SER A 6 13.33 16.97 12.12
CA SER A 6 13.18 15.73 12.90
C SER A 6 12.29 14.75 12.10
N PRO A 7 12.63 13.46 12.00
CA PRO A 7 11.77 12.47 11.33
C PRO A 7 10.36 12.41 11.94
N GLU A 8 10.19 12.85 13.19
CA GLU A 8 8.92 12.94 13.90
C GLU A 8 7.96 13.97 13.27
N THR A 9 8.48 14.99 12.58
CA THR A 9 7.65 16.00 11.92
C THR A 9 7.20 15.58 10.53
N TRP A 10 7.63 14.41 10.04
CA TRP A 10 7.30 13.94 8.70
C TRP A 10 5.98 13.16 8.72
N ASN A 11 5.01 13.64 7.95
CA ASN A 11 3.62 13.14 7.91
C ASN A 11 3.46 11.62 7.83
N HIS A 12 4.38 10.90 7.17
CA HIS A 12 4.29 9.45 6.95
C HIS A 12 5.52 8.66 7.41
N PHE A 13 6.40 9.24 8.21
CA PHE A 13 7.61 8.52 8.62
C PHE A 13 7.30 7.25 9.41
N SER A 14 6.36 7.34 10.35
CA SER A 14 5.91 6.22 11.20
C SER A 14 4.84 5.33 10.56
N THR A 15 4.38 5.64 9.35
CA THR A 15 3.37 4.80 8.66
C THR A 15 4.03 3.56 8.08
N ASN A 16 3.54 2.38 8.49
CA ASN A 16 3.91 1.10 7.90
C ASN A 16 2.72 0.58 7.07
N GLY A 17 2.88 0.47 5.75
CA GLY A 17 1.85 -0.04 4.84
C GLY A 17 1.49 0.91 3.71
N SER A 18 0.26 0.79 3.19
CA SER A 18 -0.22 1.59 2.06
C SER A 18 -0.36 3.06 2.45
N LEU A 19 0.47 3.91 1.84
CA LEU A 19 0.45 5.36 2.02
C LEU A 19 -0.69 6.05 1.27
N THR A 20 -1.29 5.36 0.28
CA THR A 20 -2.33 5.91 -0.59
C THR A 20 -3.54 4.99 -0.69
N ASN A 21 -4.62 5.54 -1.23
CA ASN A 21 -5.88 4.86 -1.55
C ASN A 21 -5.81 4.05 -2.88
N ASN A 22 -4.63 3.79 -3.45
CA ASN A 22 -4.48 3.09 -4.75
C ASN A 22 -5.22 1.74 -4.81
N HIS A 23 -5.32 1.05 -3.67
CA HIS A 23 -6.05 -0.20 -3.58
C HIS A 23 -7.58 0.00 -3.73
N LEU A 24 -8.13 1.06 -3.15
CA LEU A 24 -9.53 1.47 -3.32
C LEU A 24 -9.78 1.96 -4.75
N GLU A 25 -8.88 2.76 -5.31
CA GLU A 25 -8.97 3.21 -6.71
C GLU A 25 -8.95 2.03 -7.68
N GLY A 26 -8.08 1.05 -7.45
CA GLY A 26 -8.02 -0.19 -8.21
C GLY A 26 -9.31 -1.00 -8.09
N TRP A 27 -9.89 -1.08 -6.89
CA TRP A 27 -11.19 -1.73 -6.67
C TRP A 27 -12.32 -1.01 -7.41
N HIS A 28 -12.42 0.32 -7.28
CA HIS A 28 -13.40 1.14 -8.00
C HIS A 28 -13.28 1.00 -9.52
N ASN A 29 -12.06 1.03 -10.06
CA ASN A 29 -11.83 0.85 -11.49
C ASN A 29 -12.29 -0.54 -11.97
N LYS A 30 -12.00 -1.59 -11.19
CA LYS A 30 -12.49 -2.94 -11.47
C LYS A 30 -14.03 -3.01 -11.47
N LEU A 31 -14.67 -2.41 -10.46
CA LEU A 31 -16.13 -2.35 -10.36
C LEU A 31 -16.73 -1.60 -11.56
N LYS A 32 -16.19 -0.42 -11.89
CA LYS A 32 -16.61 0.38 -13.06
C LYS A 32 -16.53 -0.44 -14.35
N LYS A 33 -15.44 -1.18 -14.56
CA LYS A 33 -15.28 -2.07 -15.72
C LYS A 33 -16.30 -3.22 -15.73
N ARG A 34 -16.65 -3.78 -14.56
CA ARG A 34 -17.69 -4.82 -14.45
C ARG A 34 -19.09 -4.31 -14.73
N VAL A 35 -19.39 -3.08 -14.31
CA VAL A 35 -20.64 -2.40 -14.63
C VAL A 35 -20.74 -2.14 -16.14
N GLY A 36 -19.66 -1.64 -16.76
CA GLY A 36 -19.54 -1.51 -18.21
C GLY A 36 -20.63 -0.63 -18.85
N ALA A 37 -21.23 0.28 -18.07
CA ALA A 37 -22.31 1.16 -18.52
C ALA A 37 -22.25 2.48 -17.74
N SER A 38 -22.52 3.60 -18.41
CA SER A 38 -22.58 4.93 -17.78
C SER A 38 -23.83 5.07 -16.90
N HIS A 39 -24.95 4.49 -17.34
CA HIS A 39 -26.25 4.55 -16.66
C HIS A 39 -26.85 3.14 -16.54
N PRO A 40 -26.31 2.28 -15.65
CA PRO A 40 -26.81 0.94 -15.47
C PRO A 40 -28.18 0.94 -14.80
N HIS A 41 -29.06 0.04 -15.24
CA HIS A 41 -30.32 -0.24 -14.54
C HIS A 41 -30.06 -0.78 -13.13
N ILE A 42 -30.91 -0.44 -12.15
CA ILE A 42 -30.72 -0.82 -10.74
C ILE A 42 -30.57 -2.34 -10.55
N PHE A 43 -31.37 -3.17 -11.23
CA PHE A 43 -31.23 -4.63 -11.17
C PHE A 43 -29.88 -5.14 -11.68
N LYS A 44 -29.27 -4.46 -12.66
CA LYS A 44 -27.91 -4.81 -13.12
C LYS A 44 -26.90 -4.54 -12.01
N LEU A 45 -27.03 -3.41 -11.30
CA LEU A 45 -26.17 -3.09 -10.16
C LEU A 45 -26.31 -4.11 -9.03
N ILE A 46 -27.54 -4.47 -8.66
CA ILE A 46 -27.82 -5.48 -7.62
C ILE A 46 -27.10 -6.79 -7.95
N ASN A 47 -27.26 -7.30 -9.17
CA ASN A 47 -26.61 -8.53 -9.60
C ASN A 47 -25.07 -8.45 -9.56
N ILE A 48 -24.50 -7.28 -9.88
CA ILE A 48 -23.05 -7.07 -9.80
C ILE A 48 -22.58 -7.04 -8.35
N PHE A 49 -23.30 -6.35 -7.47
CA PHE A 49 -22.94 -6.27 -6.05
C PHE A 49 -23.01 -7.63 -5.36
N GLN A 50 -24.03 -8.43 -5.64
CA GLN A 50 -24.10 -9.81 -5.15
C GLN A 50 -22.88 -10.65 -5.57
N LYS A 51 -22.44 -10.49 -6.83
CA LYS A 51 -21.23 -11.18 -7.34
C LYS A 51 -19.94 -10.66 -6.69
N GLU A 52 -19.82 -9.35 -6.45
CA GLU A 52 -18.67 -8.80 -5.73
C GLU A 52 -18.62 -9.23 -4.28
N GLN A 53 -19.78 -9.28 -3.61
CA GLN A 53 -19.90 -9.74 -2.23
C GLN A 53 -19.46 -11.20 -2.12
N ALA A 54 -20.04 -12.10 -2.92
CA ALA A 54 -19.65 -13.51 -2.93
C ALA A 54 -18.14 -13.70 -3.20
N ALA A 55 -17.57 -12.96 -4.15
CA ALA A 55 -16.13 -13.00 -4.43
C ALA A 55 -15.27 -12.45 -3.27
N SER A 56 -15.81 -11.54 -2.47
CA SER A 56 -15.13 -10.96 -1.31
C SER A 56 -15.17 -11.91 -0.13
N GLU A 57 -16.31 -12.57 0.11
CA GLU A 57 -16.47 -13.61 1.13
C GLU A 57 -15.52 -14.78 0.90
N VAL A 58 -15.41 -15.28 -0.34
CA VAL A 58 -14.44 -16.34 -0.69
C VAL A 58 -13.00 -15.91 -0.36
N LYS A 59 -12.63 -14.66 -0.67
CA LYS A 59 -11.30 -14.15 -0.31
C LYS A 59 -11.12 -14.08 1.19
N MET A 60 -12.12 -13.61 1.95
CA MET A 60 -12.04 -13.54 3.41
C MET A 60 -11.82 -14.92 4.02
N VAL A 61 -12.54 -15.94 3.56
CA VAL A 61 -12.33 -17.33 4.00
C VAL A 61 -10.90 -17.80 3.69
N GLN A 62 -10.39 -17.48 2.50
CA GLN A 62 -9.01 -17.80 2.14
C GLN A 62 -7.99 -17.05 3.03
N TYR A 63 -8.28 -15.81 3.43
CA TYR A 63 -7.43 -15.03 4.32
C TYR A 63 -7.41 -15.59 5.76
N THR A 64 -8.55 -16.05 6.27
CA THR A 64 -8.67 -16.59 7.63
C THR A 64 -8.16 -18.01 7.75
N SER A 65 -8.17 -18.78 6.66
CA SER A 65 -7.80 -20.20 6.64
C SER A 65 -6.32 -20.44 6.29
N ASP A 66 -5.44 -19.46 6.53
CA ASP A 66 -4.02 -19.46 6.11
C ASP A 66 -3.79 -19.83 4.63
N GLY A 67 -4.79 -19.55 3.79
CA GLY A 67 -4.68 -19.75 2.35
C GLY A 67 -3.55 -18.92 1.76
N THR A 68 -3.03 -19.38 0.61
CA THR A 68 -1.90 -18.76 -0.07
C THR A 68 -2.15 -17.29 -0.39
N ARG A 69 -1.50 -16.40 0.38
CA ARG A 69 -1.51 -14.96 0.13
C ARG A 69 -0.71 -14.65 -1.13
N ARG A 70 -1.23 -13.77 -1.99
CA ARG A 70 -0.43 -13.20 -3.08
C ARG A 70 0.75 -12.44 -2.47
N LYS A 71 1.95 -13.01 -2.62
CA LYS A 71 3.18 -12.39 -2.15
C LYS A 71 3.44 -11.13 -2.97
N LYS A 72 3.84 -10.05 -2.30
CA LYS A 72 4.38 -8.85 -2.96
C LYS A 72 5.53 -9.30 -3.88
N SER A 73 5.64 -8.70 -5.07
CA SER A 73 6.75 -9.02 -5.96
C SER A 73 8.09 -8.79 -5.26
N LYS A 74 9.06 -9.68 -5.52
CA LYS A 74 10.37 -9.68 -4.88
C LYS A 74 11.04 -8.31 -4.91
N LYS A 75 11.02 -7.64 -6.07
CA LYS A 75 11.55 -6.26 -6.23
C LYS A 75 11.06 -5.30 -5.13
N TYR A 76 9.75 -5.27 -4.87
CA TYR A 76 9.18 -4.34 -3.91
C TYR A 76 9.32 -4.79 -2.45
N ARG A 77 9.54 -6.10 -2.23
CA ARG A 77 9.85 -6.63 -0.90
C ARG A 77 11.28 -6.28 -0.52
N ASP A 78 12.22 -6.47 -1.44
CA ASP A 78 13.64 -6.18 -1.23
C ASP A 78 13.86 -4.67 -1.01
N VAL A 79 13.10 -3.81 -1.71
CA VAL A 79 13.11 -2.35 -1.46
C VAL A 79 12.50 -2.01 -0.09
N ASP A 80 11.39 -2.64 0.29
CA ASP A 80 10.76 -2.44 1.62
C ASP A 80 11.74 -2.77 2.73
N GLU A 81 12.38 -3.95 2.63
CA GLU A 81 13.32 -4.44 3.63
C GLU A 81 14.50 -3.50 3.80
N LYS A 82 15.09 -3.02 2.69
CA LYS A 82 16.16 -2.03 2.72
C LYS A 82 15.71 -0.71 3.34
N LEU A 83 14.51 -0.24 3.01
CA LEU A 83 13.96 1.00 3.56
C LEU A 83 13.67 0.87 5.06
N SER A 84 13.15 -0.28 5.51
CA SER A 84 12.96 -0.60 6.93
C SER A 84 14.28 -0.59 7.69
N ASN A 85 15.35 -1.15 7.12
CA ASN A 85 16.69 -1.12 7.72
C ASN A 85 17.22 0.31 7.82
N LEU A 86 17.07 1.13 6.78
CA LEU A 86 17.46 2.55 6.81
C LEU A 86 16.69 3.33 7.89
N LYS A 87 15.38 3.08 8.04
CA LYS A 87 14.57 3.68 9.11
C LYS A 87 15.07 3.25 10.49
N ALA A 88 15.41 1.97 10.66
CA ALA A 88 15.96 1.46 11.92
C ALA A 88 17.31 2.11 12.26
N ASP A 89 18.19 2.30 11.27
CA ASP A 89 19.47 2.99 11.44
C ASP A 89 19.29 4.46 11.87
N LEU A 90 18.32 5.16 11.26
CA LEU A 90 17.97 6.54 11.60
C LEU A 90 17.43 6.64 13.04
N LEU A 91 16.51 5.76 13.42
CA LEU A 91 15.95 5.69 14.78
C LEU A 91 17.02 5.36 15.82
N ALA A 92 17.95 4.46 15.49
CA ALA A 92 19.09 4.12 16.35
C ALA A 92 20.18 5.21 16.38
N ARG A 93 19.96 6.36 15.72
CA ARG A 93 20.94 7.46 15.57
C ARG A 93 22.29 7.03 14.97
N ARG A 94 22.31 5.93 14.22
CA ARG A 94 23.48 5.47 13.45
C ARG A 94 23.63 6.22 12.13
N LYS A 95 22.56 6.89 11.68
CA LYS A 95 22.52 7.77 10.51
C LYS A 95 21.81 9.07 10.85
N THR A 96 22.24 10.15 10.23
CA THR A 96 21.57 11.44 10.25
C THR A 96 20.38 11.47 9.28
N CYS A 97 19.47 12.43 9.43
CA CYS A 97 18.33 12.61 8.52
C CYS A 97 18.77 12.80 7.06
N VAL A 98 19.90 13.46 6.83
CA VAL A 98 20.44 13.73 5.48
C VAL A 98 20.95 12.45 4.84
N GLU A 99 21.73 11.65 5.59
CA GLU A 99 22.23 10.37 5.08
C GLU A 99 21.09 9.38 4.83
N TYR A 100 20.03 9.42 5.65
CA TYR A 100 18.81 8.65 5.41
C TYR A 100 18.13 9.10 4.10
N SER A 101 17.93 10.41 3.89
CA SER A 101 17.24 10.91 2.70
C SER A 101 18.01 10.59 1.42
N ASP A 102 19.33 10.73 1.43
CA ASP A 102 20.18 10.44 0.28
C ASP A 102 20.15 8.93 -0.06
N ALA A 103 20.28 8.08 0.96
CA ALA A 103 20.22 6.63 0.77
C ALA A 103 18.83 6.16 0.29
N ALA A 104 17.75 6.74 0.83
CA ALA A 104 16.39 6.45 0.40
C ALA A 104 16.13 6.92 -1.04
N SER A 105 16.63 8.09 -1.41
CA SER A 105 16.52 8.63 -2.77
C SER A 105 17.21 7.70 -3.78
N TYR A 106 18.45 7.29 -3.49
CA TYR A 106 19.20 6.35 -4.31
C TYR A 106 18.47 5.00 -4.47
N LEU A 107 17.89 4.48 -3.38
CA LEU A 107 17.16 3.21 -3.39
C LEU A 107 15.88 3.28 -4.24
N LEU A 108 15.16 4.40 -4.15
CA LEU A 108 13.89 4.61 -4.84
C LEU A 108 14.04 5.14 -6.27
N LYS A 109 15.26 5.55 -6.66
CA LYS A 109 15.56 6.18 -7.95
C LYS A 109 14.74 7.46 -8.16
N LEU A 110 14.69 8.29 -7.12
CA LEU A 110 14.04 9.59 -7.13
C LEU A 110 14.99 10.69 -7.63
#